data_AF-A0A0G2B7S3-F1
#
_entry.id   AF-A0A0G2B7S3-F1
#
_cell.length_a   1.000
_cell.length_b   1.000
_cell.length_c   1.000
_cell.angle_alpha   90.00
_cell.angle_beta   90.00
_cell.angle_gamma   90.00
#
_symmetry.space_group_name_H-M   'P 1'
#
loop_
_entity.id
_entity.type
_entity.pdbx_description
1 polymer ?
#
loop_
_entity_poly.entity_id
_entity_poly.type
_entity_poly.pdbx_seq_one_letter_code
_entity_poly.pdbx_strand_id
1 'polypeptide(L)'
;MSSGDVAGSSINFAYNPGTWDDSGTQGTIRGTTIDRTWDAILLADKAQATVENNILRTSNTGVLVGFYDTASGETPVSPAVVATISGNTITGNTRGIRVLDTQAATTNINSNSIFGNSEFGVKNFDPDDIVDAASNWWGDASGPSGSGPGTGDAVSDNVTFTP
;
A
#
# COMPACT_ATOMS: atom_id res chain seq x y z
N MET A 1 4.39 -18.55 -8.65
CA MET A 1 5.57 -18.85 -7.81
C MET A 1 5.11 -19.01 -6.37
N SER A 2 5.86 -19.82 -5.62
CA SER A 2 5.56 -20.46 -4.33
C SER A 2 4.89 -19.58 -3.25
N SER A 3 3.77 -20.04 -2.68
CA SER A 3 3.25 -19.55 -1.39
C SER A 3 4.16 -20.05 -0.26
N GLY A 4 5.02 -19.18 0.25
CA GLY A 4 5.81 -19.42 1.45
C GLY A 4 5.73 -18.18 2.33
N ASP A 5 5.58 -18.36 3.63
CA ASP A 5 5.66 -17.26 4.58
C ASP A 5 7.04 -16.60 4.46
N VAL A 6 7.07 -15.32 4.10
CA VAL A 6 8.31 -14.55 3.98
C VAL A 6 8.47 -13.72 5.25
N ALA A 7 8.93 -14.36 6.33
CA ALA A 7 9.26 -13.67 7.56
C ALA A 7 10.63 -12.97 7.42
N GLY A 8 10.67 -11.65 7.61
CA GLY A 8 11.92 -10.88 7.59
C GLY A 8 12.55 -10.63 6.22
N SER A 9 11.80 -10.82 5.11
CA SER A 9 12.23 -10.35 3.79
C SER A 9 11.05 -9.70 3.07
N SER A 10 11.25 -8.52 2.50
CA SER A 10 10.22 -7.81 1.73
C SER A 10 10.12 -8.40 0.32
N ILE A 11 8.91 -8.36 -0.27
CA ILE A 11 8.77 -8.54 -1.72
C ILE A 11 8.87 -7.16 -2.34
N ASN A 12 9.95 -6.93 -3.07
CA ASN A 12 10.26 -5.62 -3.61
C ASN A 12 10.20 -5.63 -5.14
N PHE A 13 9.34 -4.80 -5.72
CA PHE A 13 9.42 -4.40 -7.13
C PHE A 13 10.15 -3.05 -7.25
N ALA A 14 11.29 -2.88 -6.57
CA ALA A 14 12.08 -1.65 -6.63
C ALA A 14 13.05 -1.65 -7.81
N TYR A 15 13.22 -0.44 -8.32
CA TYR A 15 14.40 0.03 -9.01
C TYR A 15 15.70 -0.35 -8.27
N ASN A 16 16.62 -1.05 -8.95
CA ASN A 16 17.99 -1.24 -8.51
C ASN A 16 18.89 -0.29 -9.32
N PRO A 17 19.42 0.81 -8.75
CA PRO A 17 20.33 1.70 -9.47
C PRO A 17 21.59 0.93 -9.87
N GLY A 18 21.64 0.47 -11.12
CA GLY A 18 22.76 -0.29 -11.67
C GLY A 18 22.38 -1.49 -12.54
N THR A 19 21.13 -1.97 -12.48
CA THR A 19 20.62 -2.97 -13.42
C THR A 19 19.33 -2.46 -14.03
N TRP A 20 19.44 -1.84 -15.20
CA TRP A 20 18.32 -1.47 -16.07
C TRP A 20 17.61 -2.74 -16.58
N ASP A 21 16.89 -3.44 -15.71
CA ASP A 21 15.90 -4.41 -16.15
C ASP A 21 14.53 -3.75 -16.19
N ASP A 22 14.30 -3.05 -17.30
CA ASP A 22 13.08 -2.29 -17.63
C ASP A 22 11.93 -3.21 -18.11
N SER A 23 11.96 -4.50 -17.77
CA SER A 23 11.07 -5.53 -18.36
C SER A 23 9.64 -5.56 -17.83
N GLY A 24 9.15 -4.48 -17.19
CA GLY A 24 7.73 -4.11 -17.15
C GLY A 24 6.74 -5.26 -16.96
N THR A 25 6.96 -6.11 -15.95
CA THR A 25 6.05 -7.20 -15.70
C THR A 25 4.92 -6.71 -14.82
N GLN A 26 3.69 -6.69 -15.34
CA GLN A 26 2.48 -6.66 -14.53
C GLN A 26 2.59 -7.76 -13.47
N GLY A 27 2.72 -7.36 -12.20
CA GLY A 27 2.99 -8.29 -11.12
C GLY A 27 1.76 -8.48 -10.25
N THR A 28 1.27 -9.72 -10.15
CA THR A 28 0.31 -10.09 -9.09
C THR A 28 1.07 -10.68 -7.91
N ILE A 29 1.06 -10.00 -6.76
CA ILE A 29 1.49 -10.56 -5.48
C ILE A 29 0.26 -11.15 -4.82
N ARG A 30 0.27 -12.46 -4.54
CA ARG A 30 -0.86 -13.13 -3.91
C ARG A 30 -0.52 -14.31 -3.04
N GLY A 31 -1.41 -14.61 -2.10
CA GLY A 31 -1.33 -15.80 -1.25
C GLY A 31 -0.07 -15.85 -0.39
N THR A 32 0.49 -14.69 -0.03
CA THR A 32 1.73 -14.58 0.72
C THR A 32 1.48 -13.96 2.09
N THR A 33 2.22 -14.42 3.10
CA THR A 33 2.34 -13.76 4.40
C THR A 33 3.67 -13.00 4.44
N ILE A 34 3.63 -11.69 4.71
CA ILE A 34 4.82 -10.86 4.92
C ILE A 34 4.71 -10.22 6.30
N ASP A 35 5.78 -10.35 7.09
CA ASP A 35 5.79 -10.03 8.50
C ASP A 35 7.15 -9.44 8.93
N ARG A 36 7.13 -8.41 9.80
CA ARG A 36 8.32 -7.74 10.38
C ARG A 36 9.31 -7.20 9.35
N THR A 37 8.82 -6.41 8.40
CA THR A 37 9.68 -5.69 7.44
C THR A 37 9.56 -4.17 7.60
N TRP A 38 10.39 -3.43 6.86
CA TRP A 38 10.22 -1.99 6.77
C TRP A 38 9.02 -1.64 5.87
N ASP A 39 9.07 -2.02 4.60
CA ASP A 39 7.92 -2.02 3.70
C ASP A 39 7.68 -3.47 3.26
N ALA A 40 6.50 -4.03 3.52
CA ALA A 40 6.20 -5.42 3.18
C ALA A 40 6.09 -5.62 1.66
N ILE A 41 5.43 -4.68 0.98
CA ILE A 41 5.39 -4.59 -0.47
C ILE A 41 5.71 -3.16 -0.89
N LEU A 42 6.65 -3.00 -1.82
CA LEU A 42 6.97 -1.72 -2.47
C LEU A 42 6.67 -1.82 -3.97
N LEU A 43 5.84 -0.89 -4.46
CA LEU A 43 5.41 -0.76 -5.86
C LEU A 43 5.99 0.53 -6.45
N ALA A 44 7.13 0.44 -7.15
CA ALA A 44 7.90 1.61 -7.59
C ALA A 44 8.02 1.76 -9.13
N ASP A 45 7.74 0.72 -9.92
CA ASP A 45 8.01 0.73 -11.37
C ASP A 45 6.94 -0.01 -12.21
N LYS A 46 6.28 0.75 -13.10
CA LYS A 46 5.42 0.32 -14.24
C LYS A 46 3.94 -0.12 -14.03
N ALA A 47 3.29 -0.27 -15.19
CA ALA A 47 1.93 0.16 -15.56
C ALA A 47 0.73 -0.48 -14.83
N GLN A 48 0.92 -1.59 -14.13
CA GLN A 48 -0.12 -2.12 -13.25
C GLN A 48 0.46 -3.13 -12.24
N ALA A 49 0.22 -2.91 -10.95
CA ALA A 49 0.56 -3.84 -9.89
C ALA A 49 -0.71 -4.30 -9.17
N THR A 50 -0.85 -5.61 -8.98
CA THR A 50 -1.97 -6.19 -8.23
C THR A 50 -1.45 -6.84 -6.96
N VAL A 51 -1.98 -6.42 -5.81
CA VAL A 51 -1.70 -7.02 -4.51
C VAL A 51 -2.99 -7.63 -4.02
N GLU A 52 -3.09 -8.96 -4.03
CA GLU A 52 -4.33 -9.65 -3.68
C GLU A 52 -4.17 -10.81 -2.71
N ASN A 53 -5.11 -10.99 -1.77
CA ASN A 53 -5.16 -12.18 -0.91
C ASN A 53 -3.86 -12.45 -0.14
N ASN A 54 -3.20 -11.40 0.36
CA ASN A 54 -2.00 -11.50 1.19
C ASN A 54 -2.31 -11.19 2.67
N ILE A 55 -1.43 -11.61 3.56
CA ILE A 55 -1.41 -11.21 4.97
C ILE A 55 -0.16 -10.33 5.18
N LEU A 56 -0.35 -9.04 5.39
CA LEU A 56 0.72 -8.05 5.55
C LEU A 56 0.66 -7.48 6.96
N ARG A 57 1.63 -7.85 7.80
CA ARG A 57 1.56 -7.51 9.23
C ARG A 57 2.87 -7.10 9.87
N THR A 58 2.75 -6.44 11.02
CA THR A 58 3.84 -6.10 11.94
C THR A 58 5.05 -5.46 11.24
N SER A 59 4.80 -4.71 10.16
CA SER A 59 5.80 -3.99 9.37
C SER A 59 5.63 -2.49 9.56
N ASN A 60 6.61 -1.66 9.17
CA ASN A 60 6.41 -0.21 9.22
C ASN A 60 5.35 0.23 8.18
N THR A 61 5.41 -0.31 6.97
CA THR A 61 4.36 -0.15 5.94
C THR A 61 3.92 -1.51 5.40
N GLY A 62 2.61 -1.76 5.29
CA GLY A 62 2.08 -2.96 4.61
C GLY A 62 2.29 -2.89 3.09
N VAL A 63 1.75 -1.85 2.43
CA VAL A 63 1.99 -1.58 1.01
C VAL A 63 2.42 -0.13 0.81
N LEU A 64 3.55 0.08 0.15
CA LEU A 64 4.01 1.39 -0.31
C LEU A 64 3.82 1.49 -1.83
N VAL A 65 3.00 2.45 -2.26
CA VAL A 65 2.78 2.79 -3.68
C VAL A 65 3.57 4.05 -4.02
N GLY A 66 4.52 3.90 -4.92
CA GLY A 66 5.52 4.91 -5.27
C GLY A 66 6.84 4.74 -4.53
N PHE A 67 7.85 5.55 -4.90
CA PHE A 67 9.14 5.60 -4.23
C PHE A 67 9.66 7.04 -4.08
N TYR A 68 10.60 7.22 -3.15
CA TYR A 68 11.37 8.46 -3.01
C TYR A 68 12.68 8.30 -3.78
N ASP A 69 12.99 9.20 -4.72
CA ASP A 69 14.34 9.26 -5.27
C ASP A 69 15.26 9.98 -4.30
N THR A 70 15.96 9.16 -3.52
CA THR A 70 16.95 9.61 -2.55
C THR A 70 18.21 10.18 -3.21
N ALA A 71 18.41 10.02 -4.53
CA ALA A 71 19.54 10.59 -5.26
C ALA A 71 19.31 12.03 -5.76
N SER A 72 18.05 12.45 -5.94
CA SER A 72 17.67 13.81 -6.39
C SER A 72 17.16 14.74 -5.28
N GLY A 73 17.10 14.25 -4.03
CA GLY A 73 16.75 15.06 -2.87
C GLY A 73 15.30 14.92 -2.43
N GLU A 74 14.89 13.67 -2.12
CA GLU A 74 13.59 13.33 -1.51
C GLU A 74 12.37 13.83 -2.32
N THR A 75 12.53 14.09 -3.62
CA THR A 75 11.38 14.31 -4.49
C THR A 75 10.74 12.95 -4.75
N PRO A 76 9.45 12.76 -4.42
CA PRO A 76 8.70 11.64 -4.94
C PRO A 76 8.84 11.66 -6.46
N VAL A 77 9.40 10.60 -7.00
CA VAL A 77 9.37 10.36 -8.44
C VAL A 77 8.84 8.96 -8.58
N SER A 78 7.76 8.81 -9.31
CA SER A 78 7.31 7.49 -9.72
C SER A 78 6.74 7.63 -11.11
N PRO A 79 7.19 6.81 -12.09
CA PRO A 79 6.40 6.64 -13.30
C PRO A 79 5.02 6.13 -12.89
N ALA A 80 3.97 6.49 -13.65
CA ALA A 80 2.58 6.15 -13.32
C ALA A 80 2.43 4.65 -12.98
N VAL A 81 2.17 4.34 -11.70
CA VAL A 81 1.85 2.99 -11.23
C VAL A 81 0.36 2.92 -11.03
N VAL A 82 -0.32 2.07 -11.80
CA VAL A 82 -1.72 1.73 -11.51
C VAL A 82 -1.74 0.60 -10.48
N ALA A 83 -2.12 0.89 -9.24
CA ALA A 83 -2.16 -0.11 -8.19
C ALA A 83 -3.59 -0.62 -7.95
N THR A 84 -3.77 -1.93 -7.88
CA THR A 84 -5.00 -2.58 -7.42
C THR A 84 -4.68 -3.42 -6.19
N ILE A 85 -5.20 -3.02 -5.04
CA ILE A 85 -4.94 -3.65 -3.74
C ILE A 85 -6.27 -4.17 -3.22
N SER A 86 -6.46 -5.50 -3.18
CA SER A 86 -7.75 -6.10 -2.82
C SER A 86 -7.67 -7.45 -2.11
N GLY A 87 -8.66 -7.78 -1.28
CA GLY A 87 -8.70 -9.08 -0.59
C GLY A 87 -7.56 -9.33 0.42
N ASN A 88 -6.77 -8.30 0.76
CA ASN A 88 -5.66 -8.47 1.70
C ASN A 88 -6.11 -8.31 3.16
N THR A 89 -5.39 -8.96 4.06
CA THR A 89 -5.42 -8.67 5.49
C THR A 89 -4.20 -7.82 5.84
N ILE A 90 -4.41 -6.56 6.21
CA ILE A 90 -3.35 -5.58 6.48
C ILE A 90 -3.49 -5.12 7.93
N THR A 91 -2.62 -5.62 8.82
CA THR A 91 -2.85 -5.48 10.27
C THR A 91 -1.58 -5.35 11.10
N GLY A 92 -1.63 -4.59 12.19
CA GLY A 92 -0.51 -4.48 13.12
C GLY A 92 0.71 -3.76 12.54
N ASN A 93 0.58 -3.08 11.39
CA ASN A 93 1.66 -2.27 10.82
C ASN A 93 1.65 -0.87 11.45
N THR A 94 2.72 -0.10 11.28
CA THR A 94 2.65 1.33 11.61
C THR A 94 1.67 2.04 10.70
N ARG A 95 1.80 1.80 9.38
CA ARG A 95 0.88 2.28 8.35
C ARG A 95 0.45 1.09 7.48
N GLY A 96 -0.85 0.91 7.28
CA GLY A 96 -1.36 -0.18 6.45
C GLY A 96 -0.93 -0.01 4.99
N ILE A 97 -1.39 1.06 4.35
CA ILE A 97 -1.05 1.43 2.98
C ILE A 97 -0.60 2.90 2.94
N ARG A 98 0.50 3.17 2.23
CA ARG A 98 0.98 4.52 1.92
C ARG A 98 0.94 4.73 0.43
N VAL A 99 0.32 5.81 0.00
CA VAL A 99 0.28 6.25 -1.40
C VAL A 99 1.05 7.55 -1.50
N LEU A 100 2.13 7.55 -2.27
CA LEU A 100 2.93 8.74 -2.51
C LEU A 100 2.26 9.65 -3.55
N ASP A 101 2.69 10.91 -3.53
CA ASP A 101 2.33 11.96 -4.48
C ASP A 101 2.40 11.43 -5.93
N THR A 102 1.45 11.85 -6.77
CA THR A 102 1.19 11.44 -8.16
C THR A 102 0.56 10.06 -8.39
N GLN A 103 0.41 9.23 -7.36
CA GLN A 103 -0.12 7.86 -7.51
C GLN A 103 -1.58 7.72 -7.08
N ALA A 104 -2.15 8.72 -6.40
CA ALA A 104 -3.48 8.63 -5.81
C ALA A 104 -4.58 8.37 -6.85
N ALA A 105 -4.58 9.10 -7.97
CA ALA A 105 -5.57 8.96 -9.04
C ALA A 105 -5.54 7.60 -9.78
N THR A 106 -4.50 6.80 -9.57
CA THR A 106 -4.30 5.50 -10.25
C THR A 106 -4.27 4.31 -9.27
N THR A 107 -4.54 4.56 -7.99
CA THR A 107 -4.51 3.56 -6.93
C THR A 107 -5.92 3.25 -6.43
N ASN A 108 -6.32 1.98 -6.55
CA ASN A 108 -7.59 1.46 -6.04
C ASN A 108 -7.34 0.48 -4.89
N ILE A 109 -7.91 0.76 -3.73
CA ILE A 109 -7.77 0.00 -2.50
C ILE A 109 -9.17 -0.46 -2.07
N ASN A 110 -9.59 -1.67 -2.41
CA ASN A 110 -10.97 -2.09 -2.12
C ASN A 110 -11.03 -3.55 -1.66
N SER A 111 -12.05 -3.92 -0.90
CA SER A 111 -12.27 -5.29 -0.41
C SER A 111 -11.12 -5.84 0.45
N ASN A 112 -10.40 -4.97 1.17
CA ASN A 112 -9.37 -5.38 2.13
C ASN A 112 -9.92 -5.35 3.57
N SER A 113 -9.27 -6.11 4.45
CA SER A 113 -9.43 -6.00 5.89
C SER A 113 -8.23 -5.25 6.48
N ILE A 114 -8.42 -3.98 6.84
CA ILE A 114 -7.40 -3.05 7.30
C ILE A 114 -7.71 -2.71 8.76
N PHE A 115 -6.95 -3.25 9.72
CA PHE A 115 -7.25 -3.06 11.14
C PHE A 115 -6.03 -3.20 12.04
N GLY A 116 -6.02 -2.48 13.16
CA GLY A 116 -4.97 -2.55 14.15
C GLY A 116 -3.64 -1.97 13.67
N ASN A 117 -3.64 -1.11 12.64
CA ASN A 117 -2.46 -0.36 12.23
C ASN A 117 -2.32 0.89 13.11
N SER A 118 -1.11 1.20 13.58
CA SER A 118 -0.94 2.11 14.74
C SER A 118 -1.05 3.60 14.42
N GLU A 119 -0.77 4.02 13.18
CA GLU A 119 -0.93 5.42 12.75
C GLU A 119 -2.08 5.60 11.77
N PHE A 120 -2.07 4.83 10.68
CA PHE A 120 -3.08 4.91 9.61
C PHE A 120 -3.33 3.54 9.00
N GLY A 121 -4.58 3.25 8.66
CA GLY A 121 -4.94 2.19 7.74
C GLY A 121 -4.54 2.54 6.30
N VAL A 122 -4.94 3.73 5.82
CA VAL A 122 -4.53 4.27 4.52
C VAL A 122 -4.08 5.73 4.70
N LYS A 123 -2.86 6.02 4.23
CA LYS A 123 -2.31 7.37 4.22
C LYS A 123 -2.02 7.80 2.79
N ASN A 124 -2.76 8.81 2.32
CA ASN A 124 -2.46 9.54 1.09
C ASN A 124 -1.48 10.71 1.40
N PHE A 125 -0.43 10.81 0.61
CA PHE A 125 0.53 11.92 0.62
C PHE A 125 0.34 12.88 -0.55
N ASP A 126 -0.52 12.55 -1.51
CA ASP A 126 -0.92 13.44 -2.59
C ASP A 126 -1.99 14.43 -2.08
N PRO A 127 -1.68 15.74 -1.98
CA PRO A 127 -2.64 16.72 -1.52
C PRO A 127 -3.65 17.13 -2.60
N ASP A 128 -3.36 16.85 -3.88
CA ASP A 128 -4.11 17.36 -5.02
C ASP A 128 -5.05 16.31 -5.62
N ASP A 129 -4.80 15.02 -5.37
CA ASP A 129 -5.63 13.90 -5.80
C ASP A 129 -6.20 13.06 -4.66
N ILE A 130 -7.34 12.41 -4.95
CA ILE A 130 -8.06 11.55 -4.02
C ILE A 130 -7.77 10.08 -4.35
N VAL A 131 -7.36 9.30 -3.35
CA VAL A 131 -7.23 7.83 -3.49
C VAL A 131 -8.57 7.15 -3.23
N ASP A 132 -8.94 6.18 -4.08
CA ASP A 132 -10.11 5.35 -3.85
C ASP A 132 -9.82 4.24 -2.83
N ALA A 133 -10.35 4.39 -1.62
CA ALA A 133 -10.30 3.36 -0.59
C ALA A 133 -11.70 2.92 -0.10
N ALA A 134 -12.72 3.01 -0.95
CA ALA A 134 -14.07 2.56 -0.61
C ALA A 134 -14.14 1.03 -0.42
N SER A 135 -15.16 0.56 0.31
CA SER A 135 -15.45 -0.88 0.49
C SER A 135 -14.31 -1.68 1.15
N ASN A 136 -13.64 -1.13 2.16
CA ASN A 136 -12.73 -1.87 3.04
C ASN A 136 -13.35 -2.06 4.43
N TRP A 137 -12.95 -3.11 5.13
CA TRP A 137 -13.23 -3.25 6.56
C TRP A 137 -12.14 -2.57 7.37
N TRP A 138 -12.52 -1.61 8.22
CA TRP A 138 -11.58 -0.76 8.96
C TRP A 138 -11.30 -1.25 10.39
N GLY A 139 -11.74 -2.45 10.72
CA GLY A 139 -11.67 -2.97 12.10
C GLY A 139 -12.86 -2.60 12.98
N ASP A 140 -13.73 -1.71 12.52
CA ASP A 140 -14.95 -1.28 13.23
C ASP A 140 -16.10 -0.99 12.25
N ALA A 141 -17.34 -1.28 12.67
CA ALA A 141 -18.54 -1.11 11.86
C ALA A 141 -18.98 0.36 11.69
N SER A 142 -18.41 1.26 12.47
CA SER A 142 -18.57 2.71 12.28
C SER A 142 -17.68 3.27 11.15
N GLY A 143 -16.80 2.45 10.57
CA GLY A 143 -15.87 2.86 9.52
C GLY A 143 -14.53 3.37 10.08
N PRO A 144 -13.71 4.01 9.22
CA PRO A 144 -12.38 4.48 9.63
C PRO A 144 -12.48 5.72 10.51
N SER A 145 -11.48 5.93 11.35
CA SER A 145 -11.25 7.19 12.08
C SER A 145 -10.37 8.16 11.26
N GLY A 146 -9.82 9.19 11.91
CA GLY A 146 -9.01 10.22 11.24
C GLY A 146 -9.92 11.20 10.49
N SER A 147 -9.86 11.18 9.17
CA SER A 147 -10.80 11.95 8.33
C SER A 147 -12.16 11.25 8.16
N GLY A 148 -12.29 10.00 8.64
CA GLY A 148 -13.55 9.27 8.72
C GLY A 148 -14.30 9.46 10.04
N PRO A 149 -15.63 9.19 10.07
CA PRO A 149 -16.50 9.43 11.22
C PRO A 149 -16.45 8.31 12.29
N GLY A 150 -15.75 7.21 12.03
CA GLY A 150 -15.77 5.99 12.83
C GLY A 150 -14.62 5.87 13.83
N THR A 151 -14.47 4.67 14.38
CA THR A 151 -13.46 4.30 15.37
C THR A 151 -12.47 3.24 14.89
N GLY A 152 -12.58 2.80 13.64
CA GLY A 152 -11.62 1.89 13.01
C GLY A 152 -10.28 2.55 12.69
N ASP A 153 -9.45 1.84 11.95
CA ASP A 153 -8.14 2.33 11.52
C ASP A 153 -8.26 3.66 10.76
N ALA A 154 -7.39 4.59 11.09
CA ALA A 154 -7.48 5.96 10.60
C ALA A 154 -7.18 6.05 9.09
N VAL A 155 -7.92 6.92 8.41
CA VAL A 155 -7.58 7.40 7.06
C VAL A 155 -7.15 8.85 7.13
N SER A 156 -6.29 9.27 6.21
CA SER A 156 -5.96 10.69 6.04
C SER A 156 -7.00 11.43 5.22
N ASP A 157 -6.80 12.74 5.09
CA ASP A 157 -7.45 13.54 4.06
C ASP A 157 -7.15 12.96 2.67
N ASN A 158 -8.01 13.31 1.71
CA ASN A 158 -7.94 12.86 0.32
C ASN A 158 -7.97 11.33 0.14
N VAL A 159 -8.69 10.63 1.02
CA VAL A 159 -9.01 9.19 0.91
C VAL A 159 -10.53 9.07 0.84
N THR A 160 -11.09 8.42 -0.19
CA THR A 160 -12.51 8.03 -0.13
C THR A 160 -12.67 6.78 0.71
N PHE A 161 -13.76 6.71 1.45
CA PHE A 161 -14.09 5.54 2.26
C PHE A 161 -15.61 5.42 2.38
N THR A 162 -16.07 4.20 2.61
CA THR A 162 -17.44 3.91 3.04
C THR A 162 -17.35 3.22 4.40
N PRO A 163 -18.19 3.61 5.39
CA PRO A 163 -18.31 2.88 6.64
C PRO A 163 -18.66 1.41 6.43
#